data_AF-A0A1A7KNV6-F1
#
_entry.id   AF-A0A1A7KNV6-F1
#
_cell.length_a   1.000
_cell.length_b   1.000
_cell.length_c   1.000
_cell.angle_alpha   90.00
_cell.angle_beta   90.00
_cell.angle_gamma   90.00
#
_symmetry.space_group_name_H-M   'P 1'
#
loop_
_entity.id
_entity.type
_entity.pdbx_description
1 polymer ?
#
loop_
_entity_poly.entity_id
_entity_poly.type
_entity_poly.pdbx_seq_one_letter_code
_entity_poly.pdbx_strand_id
1 'polypeptide(L)' 'MENTIKILKSVLKIKNKALYFFKRNPTSESFEIRRKYETEIIEIEKAIEILKRV' A
#
# COMPACT_ATOMS: atom_id res chain seq x y z
N MET A 1 14.47 -13.70 -3.54
CA MET A 1 13.64 -12.50 -3.79
C MET A 1 12.14 -12.78 -3.70
N GLU A 2 11.69 -14.00 -4.01
CA GLU A 2 10.28 -14.40 -3.93
C GLU A 2 9.62 -14.14 -2.56
N ASN A 3 10.31 -14.45 -1.45
CA ASN A 3 9.78 -14.21 -0.10
C ASN A 3 9.58 -12.71 0.20
N THR A 4 10.52 -11.86 -0.22
CA THR A 4 10.40 -10.39 -0.10
C THR A 4 9.20 -9.87 -0.90
N ILE A 5 9.02 -10.34 -2.14
CA ILE A 5 7.86 -9.98 -2.96
C ILE A 5 6.54 -10.42 -2.29
N LYS A 6 6.52 -11.60 -1.66
CA LYS A 6 5.34 -12.11 -0.93
C LYS A 6 5.00 -11.24 0.28
N ILE A 7 6.00 -10.77 1.02
CA ILE A 7 5.83 -9.83 2.14
C ILE A 7 5.27 -8.50 1.61
N LEU A 8 5.88 -7.91 0.57
CA LEU A 8 5.44 -6.65 -0.02
C LEU A 8 3.99 -6.71 -0.53
N LYS A 9 3.59 -7.81 -1.19
CA LYS A 9 2.19 -8.04 -1.61
C LYS A 9 1.22 -8.10 -0.42
N SER A 10 1.64 -8.68 0.69
CA SER A 10 0.82 -8.74 1.92
C SER A 10 0.61 -7.34 2.51
N VAL A 11 1.67 -6.52 2.55
CA VAL A 11 1.59 -5.11 2.99
C VAL A 11 0.65 -4.31 2.10
N LEU A 12 0.78 -4.47 0.78
CA LEU A 12 -0.10 -3.81 -0.21
C LEU A 12 -1.58 -4.15 0.04
N LYS A 13 -1.90 -5.42 0.34
CA LYS A 13 -3.26 -5.86 0.64
C LYS A 13 -3.81 -5.20 1.92
N ILE A 14 -3.00 -5.10 2.98
CA ILE A 14 -3.40 -4.47 4.24
C ILE A 14 -3.70 -2.99 4.04
N LYS A 15 -2.81 -2.26 3.34
CA LYS A 15 -3.00 -0.83 3.07
C LYS A 15 -4.21 -0.55 2.20
N ASN A 16 -4.44 -1.35 1.15
CA ASN A 16 -5.65 -1.25 0.33
C ASN A 16 -6.94 -1.48 1.13
N LYS A 17 -6.92 -2.45 2.07
CA LYS A 17 -8.06 -2.68 2.96
C LYS A 17 -8.31 -1.48 3.88
N ALA A 18 -7.27 -0.87 4.42
CA ALA A 18 -7.40 0.34 5.24
C ALA A 18 -7.95 1.52 4.42
N LEU A 19 -7.47 1.74 3.20
CA LEU A 19 -8.01 2.75 2.28
C LEU A 19 -9.50 2.58 2.01
N TYR A 20 -9.97 1.35 1.87
CA TYR A 20 -11.39 1.06 1.71
C TYR A 20 -12.22 1.55 2.91
N PHE A 21 -11.75 1.35 4.14
CA PHE A 21 -12.44 1.84 5.33
C PHE A 21 -12.44 3.37 5.42
N PHE A 22 -11.31 4.01 5.12
CA PHE A 22 -11.22 5.48 5.12
C PHE A 22 -12.12 6.13 4.06
N LYS A 23 -12.31 5.49 2.90
CA LYS A 23 -13.24 5.98 1.87
C LYS A 23 -14.70 5.90 2.29
N ARG A 24 -15.08 4.89 3.10
CA ARG A 24 -16.46 4.71 3.56
C ARG A 24 -16.85 5.65 4.70
N ASN A 25 -15.90 5.97 5.57
CA ASN A 25 -16.12 6.85 6.73
C ASN A 25 -15.08 7.98 6.74
N PRO A 26 -15.20 8.98 5.85
CA PRO A 26 -14.22 10.05 5.74
C PRO A 26 -14.32 11.00 6.95
N THR A 27 -13.22 11.08 7.70
CA THR A 27 -12.93 12.11 8.71
C THR A 27 -11.74 12.96 8.26
N SER A 28 -11.52 14.13 8.85
CA SER A 28 -10.36 14.97 8.57
C SER A 28 -9.03 14.21 8.77
N GLU A 29 -8.95 13.42 9.85
CA GLU A 29 -7.81 12.55 10.16
C GLU A 29 -7.63 11.43 9.12
N SER A 30 -8.73 10.85 8.62
CA SER A 30 -8.66 9.81 7.59
C SER A 30 -8.09 10.31 6.26
N PHE A 31 -8.18 11.61 5.97
CA PHE A 31 -7.70 12.17 4.71
C PHE A 31 -6.18 12.19 4.62
N GLU A 32 -5.50 12.57 5.71
CA GLU A 32 -4.04 12.55 5.78
C GLU A 32 -3.50 11.12 5.73
N ILE A 33 -4.11 10.20 6.49
CA ILE A 33 -3.73 8.78 6.50
C ILE A 33 -3.96 8.16 5.10
N ARG A 34 -5.06 8.53 4.45
CA ARG A 34 -5.37 8.08 3.08
C ARG A 34 -4.29 8.49 2.09
N ARG A 35 -3.89 9.78 2.05
CA ARG A 35 -2.82 10.26 1.15
C ARG A 35 -1.50 9.54 1.41
N LYS A 36 -1.16 9.34 2.69
CA LYS A 36 0.04 8.60 3.08
C LYS A 36 0.01 7.17 2.52
N TYR A 37 -1.09 6.45 2.69
CA TYR A 37 -1.20 5.07 2.23
C TYR A 37 -1.24 4.96 0.70
N GLU A 38 -1.88 5.90 0.00
CA GLU A 38 -1.84 5.97 -1.47
C GLU A 38 -0.39 6.13 -1.98
N THR A 39 0.42 6.96 -1.31
CA THR A 39 1.84 7.15 -1.66
C THR A 39 2.66 5.88 -1.40
N GLU A 40 2.53 5.29 -0.21
CA GLU A 40 3.26 4.08 0.17
C GLU A 40 2.91 2.87 -0.73
N ILE A 41 1.67 2.77 -1.20
CA ILE A 41 1.26 1.73 -2.16
C ILE A 41 2.05 1.86 -3.46
N ILE A 42 2.15 3.07 -4.01
CA ILE A 42 2.89 3.33 -5.26
C ILE A 42 4.38 2.96 -5.09
N GLU A 43 4.97 3.30 -3.95
CA GLU A 43 6.37 2.95 -3.65
C GLU A 43 6.58 1.44 -3.54
N ILE A 44 5.66 0.73 -2.88
CA ILE A 44 5.69 -0.74 -2.77
C ILE A 44 5.55 -1.39 -4.14
N GLU A 45 4.66 -0.90 -5.00
CA GLU A 45 4.48 -1.41 -6.37
C GLU A 45 5.76 -1.24 -7.19
N LYS A 46 6.40 -0.06 -7.13
CA LYS A 46 7.69 0.19 -7.76
C LYS A 46 8.78 -0.74 -7.24
N ALA A 47 8.86 -0.95 -5.92
CA ALA A 47 9.83 -1.85 -5.32
C ALA A 47 9.64 -3.30 -5.79
N ILE A 48 8.39 -3.78 -5.88
CA ILE A 48 8.08 -5.11 -6.43
C ILE A 48 8.55 -5.22 -7.88
N GLU A 49 8.30 -4.19 -8.71
CA GLU A 49 8.72 -4.20 -10.12
C GLU A 49 10.24 -4.24 -10.28
N ILE A 50 11.00 -3.49 -9.46
CA ILE A 50 12.47 -3.56 -9.43
C ILE A 50 12.92 -4.97 -9.04
N LEU A 51 12.33 -5.52 -7.97
CA LEU A 51 12.64 -6.87 -7.49
C LEU A 51 12.17 -8.00 -8.42
N LYS A 52 11.46 -7.75 -9.52
CA LYS A 52 11.19 -8.79 -10.53
C LYS A 52 12.21 -8.78 -11.66
N ARG A 53 12.98 -7.70 -11.80
CA ARG A 53 13.94 -7.48 -12.88
C ARG A 53 15.37 -7.86 -12.51
N VAL A 54 15.63 -8.02 -11.20
CA VAL A 54 16.87 -8.54 -10.63
C VAL A 54 16.72 -10.05 -10.43
#